data_AF-A0AAD7A278-F1
#
_entry.id   AF-A0AAD7A278-F1
#
_cell.length_a   1.000
_cell.length_b   1.000
_cell.length_c   1.000
_cell.angle_alpha   90.00
_cell.angle_beta   90.00
_cell.angle_gamma   90.00
#
_symmetry.space_group_name_H-M   'P 1'
#
loop_
_entity.id
_entity.type
_entity.pdbx_description
1 polymer ?
#
loop_
_entity_poly.entity_id
_entity_poly.type
_entity_poly.pdbx_seq_one_letter_code
_entity_poly.pdbx_strand_id
1 'polypeptide(L)'
;MAIALTFVDKKLLDTTVVGPDGGVRYTTTTTSGFRGRKITTISAASGLTGYINWREHVFVINGVQREWDSLKSRSGGIFSSEREWSWGNRPFHLKYHDSHKELLATPTTGNPADTVRFTTYHSHLLHDSERAAIYFPHQMVDEIERMFLLMAILQTEMHRQDVKAAASRNASLAGAAAA
;
A
#
# COMPACT_ATOMS: atom_id res chain seq x y z
N MET A 1 0.54 -0.10 -21.85
CA MET A 1 -0.61 -0.68 -21.10
C MET A 1 -0.09 -1.07 -19.72
N ALA A 2 -0.79 -0.72 -18.63
CA ALA A 2 -0.34 -1.09 -17.27
C ALA A 2 -0.56 -2.58 -17.00
N ILE A 3 0.32 -3.19 -16.20
CA ILE A 3 0.22 -4.60 -15.82
C ILE A 3 -0.51 -4.67 -14.47
N ALA A 4 -1.63 -5.40 -14.43
CA ALA A 4 -2.37 -5.67 -13.22
C ALA A 4 -1.72 -6.81 -12.43
N LEU A 5 -1.34 -6.54 -11.19
CA LEU A 5 -0.89 -7.53 -10.22
C LEU A 5 -1.96 -7.66 -9.13
N THR A 6 -2.54 -8.86 -9.01
CA THR A 6 -3.74 -9.10 -8.20
C THR A 6 -3.37 -9.79 -6.89
N PHE A 7 -3.87 -9.27 -5.78
CA PHE A 7 -3.76 -9.91 -4.46
C PHE A 7 -4.77 -11.06 -4.40
N VAL A 8 -4.29 -12.26 -4.09
CA VAL A 8 -5.13 -13.48 -4.09
C VAL A 8 -6.14 -13.46 -2.95
N ASP A 9 -5.72 -13.04 -1.76
CA ASP A 9 -6.53 -12.95 -0.55
C ASP A 9 -6.94 -11.49 -0.24
N LYS A 10 -7.99 -11.33 0.58
CA LYS A 10 -8.38 -10.07 1.19
C LYS A 10 -7.32 -9.55 2.17
N LYS A 11 -6.56 -10.45 2.80
CA LYS A 11 -5.46 -10.09 3.72
C LYS A 11 -4.22 -9.65 2.94
N LEU A 12 -4.15 -8.36 2.62
CA LEU A 12 -3.08 -7.77 1.80
C LEU A 12 -1.65 -7.98 2.33
N LEU A 13 -1.50 -8.29 3.62
CA LEU A 13 -0.19 -8.47 4.25
C LEU A 13 0.20 -9.94 4.47
N ASP A 14 -0.68 -10.87 4.12
CA ASP A 14 -0.52 -12.32 4.26
C ASP A 14 -1.12 -13.02 3.02
N THR A 15 -0.56 -12.71 1.86
CA THR A 15 -1.06 -13.19 0.55
C THR A 15 0.03 -13.21 -0.51
N THR A 16 -0.21 -13.94 -1.58
CA THR A 16 0.52 -13.80 -2.84
C THR A 16 -0.11 -12.72 -3.72
N VAL A 17 0.71 -12.13 -4.58
CA VAL A 17 0.33 -11.21 -5.64
C VAL A 17 0.72 -11.84 -6.97
N VAL A 18 -0.27 -12.06 -7.84
CA VAL A 18 -0.10 -12.77 -9.10
C VAL A 18 -0.22 -11.84 -10.30
N GLY A 19 0.54 -12.12 -11.36
CA GLY A 19 0.41 -11.42 -12.64
C GLY A 19 -0.74 -11.96 -13.50
N PRO A 20 -0.98 -11.37 -14.68
CA PRO A 20 -2.03 -11.82 -15.61
C PRO A 20 -1.82 -13.25 -16.13
N ASP A 21 -0.58 -13.73 -16.12
CA ASP A 21 -0.19 -15.09 -16.49
C ASP A 21 -0.38 -16.11 -15.35
N GLY A 22 -0.92 -15.68 -14.21
CA GLY A 22 -1.07 -16.52 -13.02
C GLY A 22 0.23 -16.74 -12.24
N GLY A 23 1.37 -16.26 -12.75
CA GLY A 23 2.67 -16.36 -12.09
C GLY A 23 2.73 -15.48 -10.84
N VAL A 24 3.28 -16.02 -9.75
CA VAL A 24 3.52 -15.26 -8.52
C VAL A 24 4.58 -14.19 -8.78
N ARG A 25 4.26 -12.93 -8.49
CA ARG A 25 5.18 -11.78 -8.61
C ARG A 25 5.71 -11.33 -7.26
N TYR A 26 4.85 -11.33 -6.25
CA TYR A 26 5.21 -11.01 -4.88
C TYR A 26 4.54 -11.97 -3.91
N THR A 27 5.18 -12.19 -2.77
CA THR A 27 4.58 -12.83 -1.59
C THR A 27 4.71 -11.89 -0.41
N THR A 28 3.62 -11.68 0.31
CA THR A 28 3.58 -10.87 1.53
C THR A 28 3.31 -11.76 2.72
N THR A 29 4.09 -11.59 3.79
CA THR A 29 3.92 -12.35 5.03
C THR A 29 4.13 -11.43 6.21
N THR A 30 3.25 -11.50 7.21
CA THR A 30 3.30 -10.61 8.37
C THR A 30 3.39 -11.35 9.68
N THR A 31 4.38 -10.96 10.48
CA THR A 31 4.46 -11.35 11.88
C THR A 31 3.64 -10.38 12.73
N SER A 32 2.86 -10.93 13.66
CA SER A 32 2.05 -10.16 14.61
C SER A 32 2.38 -10.53 16.05
N GLY A 33 1.92 -9.72 17.00
CA GLY A 33 1.99 -10.05 18.43
C GLY A 33 1.00 -9.21 19.23
N PHE A 34 1.15 -9.20 20.56
CA PHE A 34 0.21 -8.54 21.48
C PHE A 34 -0.06 -7.05 21.19
N ARG A 35 0.86 -6.35 20.51
CA ARG A 35 0.70 -4.95 20.08
C ARG A 35 0.45 -4.78 18.57
N GLY A 36 -0.18 -5.77 17.94
CA GLY A 36 -0.48 -5.75 16.51
C GLY A 36 0.69 -6.16 15.63
N ARG A 37 0.74 -5.60 14.42
CA ARG A 37 1.72 -5.92 13.36
C ARG A 37 3.15 -5.61 13.81
N LYS A 38 4.09 -6.50 13.52
CA LYS A 38 5.53 -6.33 13.79
C LYS A 38 6.27 -6.03 12.49
N ILE A 39 6.44 -7.05 11.65
CA ILE A 39 7.19 -6.96 10.40
C ILE A 39 6.35 -7.61 9.30
N THR A 40 6.14 -6.89 8.20
CA THR A 40 5.68 -7.47 6.94
C THR A 40 6.86 -7.63 6.01
N THR A 41 7.10 -8.85 5.55
CA THR A 41 8.09 -9.17 4.52
C THR A 41 7.40 -9.23 3.16
N ILE A 42 8.01 -8.64 2.15
CA ILE A 42 7.58 -8.71 0.75
C ILE A 42 8.72 -9.32 -0.06
N SER A 43 8.50 -10.50 -0.62
CA SER A 43 9.47 -11.21 -1.45
C SER A 43 9.03 -11.16 -2.90
N ALA A 44 9.85 -10.57 -3.76
CA ALA A 44 9.65 -10.59 -5.21
C ALA A 44 10.14 -11.91 -5.82
N ALA A 45 9.55 -12.30 -6.95
CA ALA A 45 9.97 -13.50 -7.69
C ALA A 45 11.44 -13.45 -8.18
N SER A 46 12.02 -12.26 -8.31
CA SER A 46 13.43 -12.04 -8.66
C SER A 46 14.41 -12.36 -7.52
N GLY A 47 13.92 -12.50 -6.28
CA GLY A 47 14.72 -12.56 -5.07
C GLY A 47 14.85 -11.21 -4.32
N LEU A 48 14.43 -10.08 -4.91
CA LEU A 48 14.39 -8.81 -4.19
C LEU A 48 13.44 -8.90 -2.99
N THR A 49 13.92 -8.47 -1.82
CA THR A 49 13.13 -8.49 -0.59
C THR A 49 12.98 -7.08 0.00
N GLY A 50 11.75 -6.76 0.41
CA GLY A 50 11.38 -5.55 1.14
C GLY A 50 10.79 -5.90 2.51
N TYR A 51 10.97 -5.02 3.49
CA TYR A 51 10.43 -5.18 4.85
C TYR A 51 9.75 -3.89 5.31
N ILE A 52 8.52 -4.01 5.80
CA ILE A 52 7.82 -2.96 6.53
C ILE A 52 7.94 -3.30 8.02
N ASN A 53 8.78 -2.58 8.76
CA ASN A 53 8.80 -2.66 10.21
C ASN A 53 7.78 -1.66 10.76
N TRP A 54 6.63 -2.17 11.18
CA TRP A 54 5.50 -1.37 11.64
C TRP A 54 5.74 -0.70 12.98
N ARG A 55 6.66 -1.23 13.80
CA ARG A 55 6.92 -0.70 15.15
C ARG A 55 7.97 0.40 15.13
N GLU A 56 9.00 0.22 14.31
CA GLU A 56 10.07 1.20 14.16
C GLU A 56 9.77 2.23 13.08
N HIS A 57 8.65 2.08 12.36
CA HIS A 57 8.27 2.95 11.25
C HIS A 57 9.38 3.07 10.20
N VAL A 58 9.96 1.94 9.80
CA VAL A 58 11.00 1.89 8.78
C VAL A 58 10.60 0.98 7.63
N PHE A 59 11.12 1.32 6.46
CA PHE A 59 11.16 0.46 5.30
C PHE A 59 12.61 -0.01 5.11
N VAL A 60 12.76 -1.28 4.74
CA VAL A 60 14.06 -1.84 4.35
C VAL A 60 13.91 -2.46 2.97
N ILE A 61 14.70 -2.03 1.98
CA ILE A 61 14.72 -2.64 0.65
C ILE A 61 16.15 -3.04 0.35
N ASN A 62 16.37 -4.33 0.08
CA ASN A 62 17.69 -4.89 -0.20
C ASN A 62 18.76 -4.49 0.84
N GLY A 63 18.39 -4.52 2.13
CA GLY A 63 19.29 -4.17 3.25
C GLY A 63 19.44 -2.67 3.54
N VAL A 64 18.95 -1.78 2.67
CA VAL A 64 18.96 -0.33 2.92
C VAL A 64 17.72 0.06 3.72
N GLN A 65 17.93 0.58 4.93
CA GLN A 65 16.86 1.03 5.84
C GLN A 65 16.60 2.53 5.71
N ARG A 66 15.32 2.93 5.73
CA ARG A 66 14.90 4.33 5.81
C ARG A 66 13.65 4.49 6.67
N GLU A 67 13.62 5.56 7.46
CA GLU A 67 12.48 5.92 8.30
C GLU A 67 11.34 6.51 7.46
N TRP A 68 10.10 6.17 7.79
CA TRP A 68 8.91 6.66 7.10
C TRP A 68 8.83 8.18 7.05
N ASP A 69 9.25 8.86 8.11
CA ASP A 69 9.20 10.33 8.17
C ASP A 69 10.25 10.97 7.27
N SER A 70 11.40 10.31 7.05
CA SER A 70 12.38 10.74 6.04
C SER A 70 11.94 10.47 4.60
N LEU A 71 11.01 9.51 4.42
CA LEU A 71 10.46 9.15 3.11
C LEU A 71 9.25 9.99 2.74
N LYS A 72 8.64 10.69 3.72
CA LYS A 72 7.40 11.45 3.56
C LYS A 72 7.66 12.95 3.70
N SER A 73 7.27 13.71 2.68
CA SER A 73 7.14 15.16 2.80
C SER A 73 5.66 15.54 2.69
N ARG A 74 5.26 16.61 3.39
CA ARG A 74 3.93 17.19 3.20
C ARG A 74 3.93 17.93 1.87
N SER A 75 3.07 17.50 0.96
CA SER A 75 2.81 18.20 -0.30
C SER A 75 1.43 18.86 -0.23
N GLY A 76 1.39 20.19 -0.33
CA GLY A 76 0.16 20.99 -0.33
C GLY A 76 -0.07 21.86 0.92
N GLY A 77 -1.24 22.50 0.99
CA GLY A 77 -1.61 23.40 2.09
C GLY A 77 -1.87 22.68 3.43
N ILE A 78 -2.13 23.46 4.49
CA ILE A 78 -2.25 23.01 5.89
C ILE A 78 -3.29 21.87 6.09
N PHE A 79 -4.26 21.72 5.18
CA PHE A 79 -5.33 20.71 5.25
C PHE A 79 -5.19 19.56 4.25
N SER A 80 -4.11 19.49 3.47
CA SER A 80 -3.93 18.41 2.50
C SER A 80 -3.59 17.08 3.20
N SER A 81 -4.34 16.02 2.88
CA SER A 81 -3.99 14.64 3.24
C SER A 81 -2.97 14.02 2.28
N GLU A 82 -2.62 14.72 1.20
CA GLU A 82 -1.65 14.28 0.21
C GLU A 82 -0.25 14.24 0.83
N ARG A 83 0.46 13.16 0.55
CA ARG A 83 1.83 12.97 1.01
C ARG A 83 2.68 12.63 -0.20
N GLU A 84 3.80 13.32 -0.30
CA GLU A 84 4.83 12.94 -1.24
C GLU A 84 5.73 11.88 -0.59
N TRP A 85 6.02 10.84 -1.34
CA TRP A 85 6.83 9.70 -0.93
C TRP A 85 8.02 9.54 -1.87
N SER A 86 9.22 9.39 -1.32
CA SER A 86 10.42 9.15 -2.15
C SER A 86 11.41 8.20 -1.48
N TRP A 87 11.79 7.15 -2.19
CA TRP A 87 12.92 6.27 -1.83
C TRP A 87 14.25 6.72 -2.45
N GLY A 88 14.20 7.55 -3.50
CA GLY A 88 15.37 7.95 -4.27
C GLY A 88 15.17 9.35 -4.83
N ASN A 89 15.49 9.53 -6.10
CA ASN A 89 15.39 10.83 -6.76
C ASN A 89 14.01 11.08 -7.40
N ARG A 90 13.09 10.12 -7.29
CA ARG A 90 11.79 10.18 -7.93
C ARG A 90 10.66 10.17 -6.90
N PRO A 91 10.13 11.36 -6.53
CA PRO A 91 9.02 11.48 -5.61
C PRO A 91 7.68 11.15 -6.28
N PHE A 92 6.75 10.64 -5.47
CA PHE A 92 5.37 10.32 -5.85
C PHE A 92 4.38 10.91 -4.85
N HIS A 93 3.35 11.57 -5.35
CA HIS A 93 2.18 11.93 -4.55
C HIS A 93 1.26 10.73 -4.39
N LEU A 94 1.05 10.31 -3.13
CA LEU A 94 0.10 9.27 -2.79
C LEU A 94 -1.22 9.91 -2.33
N LYS A 95 -2.31 9.57 -3.03
CA LYS A 95 -3.64 10.11 -2.76
C LYS A 95 -4.72 9.05 -2.89
N TYR A 96 -5.50 8.89 -1.82
CA TYR A 96 -6.66 8.00 -1.82
C TYR A 96 -7.89 8.76 -2.34
N HIS A 97 -8.58 8.17 -3.32
CA HIS A 97 -9.80 8.68 -3.92
C HIS A 97 -10.99 7.89 -3.39
N ASP A 98 -11.69 8.42 -2.38
CA ASP A 98 -12.83 7.74 -1.76
C ASP A 98 -14.00 7.47 -2.73
N SER A 99 -14.18 8.28 -3.79
CA SER A 99 -15.21 8.08 -4.81
C SER A 99 -14.97 6.84 -5.65
N HIS A 100 -13.71 6.55 -5.98
CA HIS A 100 -13.30 5.45 -6.85
C HIS A 100 -12.69 4.27 -6.09
N LYS A 101 -12.60 4.37 -4.75
CA LYS A 101 -11.99 3.36 -3.86
C LYS A 101 -10.57 2.95 -4.29
N GLU A 102 -9.83 3.89 -4.85
CA GLU A 102 -8.48 3.68 -5.36
C GLU A 102 -7.45 4.57 -4.66
N LEU A 103 -6.21 4.09 -4.61
CA LEU A 103 -5.04 4.86 -4.19
C LEU A 103 -4.17 5.08 -5.43
N LEU A 104 -3.85 6.33 -5.73
CA LEU A 104 -2.95 6.68 -6.83
C LEU A 104 -1.60 7.11 -6.26
N ALA A 105 -0.53 6.64 -6.86
CA ALA A 105 0.82 7.15 -6.67
C ALA A 105 1.26 7.80 -7.98
N THR A 106 1.12 9.12 -8.03
CA THR A 106 1.40 9.95 -9.21
C THR A 106 2.81 10.52 -9.09
N PRO A 107 3.69 10.40 -10.10
CA PRO A 107 5.02 11.00 -10.02
C PRO A 107 4.91 12.52 -9.88
N THR A 108 5.66 13.12 -8.95
CA THR A 108 5.71 14.59 -8.78
C THR A 108 6.39 15.26 -9.97
N THR A 109 7.35 14.55 -10.59
CA THR A 109 8.09 15.01 -11.75
C THR A 109 8.10 13.94 -12.85
N GLY A 110 8.07 14.38 -14.10
CA GLY A 110 8.09 13.49 -15.27
C GLY A 110 6.70 13.22 -15.85
N ASN A 111 6.52 12.03 -16.44
CA ASN A 111 5.34 11.69 -17.23
C ASN A 111 4.19 11.18 -16.32
N PRO A 112 2.99 11.80 -16.34
CA PRO A 112 1.82 11.29 -15.63
C PRO A 112 1.43 9.85 -15.98
N ALA A 113 1.84 9.35 -17.16
CA ALA A 113 1.64 7.96 -17.57
C ALA A 113 2.38 6.94 -16.67
N ASP A 114 3.28 7.40 -15.80
CA ASP A 114 3.97 6.57 -14.80
C ASP A 114 3.22 6.44 -13.47
N THR A 115 1.95 6.86 -13.43
CA THR A 115 1.09 6.71 -12.26
C THR A 115 0.85 5.24 -11.93
N VAL A 116 1.12 4.85 -10.68
CA VAL A 116 0.75 3.53 -10.15
C VAL A 116 -0.63 3.65 -9.51
N ARG A 117 -1.52 2.72 -9.85
CA ARG A 117 -2.86 2.66 -9.27
C ARG A 117 -3.00 1.44 -8.38
N PHE A 118 -3.66 1.59 -7.25
CA PHE A 118 -4.06 0.49 -6.39
C PHE A 118 -5.58 0.53 -6.16
N THR A 119 -6.22 -0.62 -6.30
CA THR A 119 -7.64 -0.84 -6.04
C THR A 119 -7.77 -1.72 -4.82
N THR A 120 -8.62 -1.33 -3.87
CA THR A 120 -8.82 -2.10 -2.63
C THR A 120 -9.76 -3.28 -2.88
N TYR A 121 -9.75 -4.25 -1.96
CA TYR A 121 -10.67 -5.39 -2.01
C TYR A 121 -12.10 -4.90 -1.77
N HIS A 122 -13.02 -5.30 -2.63
CA HIS A 122 -14.44 -4.98 -2.49
C HIS A 122 -15.26 -6.27 -2.36
N SER A 123 -15.86 -6.46 -1.19
CA SER A 123 -16.80 -7.57 -0.96
C SER A 123 -18.18 -7.19 -1.47
N HIS A 124 -18.77 -8.07 -2.27
CA HIS A 124 -20.15 -7.93 -2.73
C HIS A 124 -21.03 -9.01 -2.09
N LEU A 125 -22.29 -8.66 -1.83
CA LEU A 125 -23.26 -9.59 -1.21
C LEU A 125 -23.94 -10.51 -2.24
N LEU A 126 -24.03 -10.07 -3.49
CA LEU A 126 -24.85 -10.70 -4.53
C LEU A 126 -24.06 -11.08 -5.80
N HIS A 127 -22.76 -10.79 -5.85
CA HIS A 127 -21.87 -11.18 -6.93
C HIS A 127 -20.46 -11.39 -6.41
N ASP A 128 -19.56 -11.82 -7.30
CA ASP A 128 -18.18 -12.10 -6.93
C ASP A 128 -17.49 -10.85 -6.39
N SER A 129 -16.70 -11.05 -5.32
CA SER A 129 -15.88 -10.00 -4.73
C SER A 129 -14.78 -9.56 -5.70
N GLU A 130 -14.55 -8.25 -5.78
CA GLU A 130 -13.44 -7.68 -6.52
C GLU A 130 -12.16 -7.76 -5.69
N ARG A 131 -11.14 -8.41 -6.24
CA ARG A 131 -9.84 -8.55 -5.58
C ARG A 131 -9.07 -7.23 -5.64
N ALA A 132 -8.28 -6.98 -4.61
CA ALA A 132 -7.36 -5.87 -4.65
C ALA A 132 -6.32 -6.09 -5.76
N ALA A 133 -5.95 -5.03 -6.45
CA ALA A 133 -4.94 -5.07 -7.51
C ALA A 133 -4.11 -3.80 -7.55
N ILE A 134 -2.82 -3.95 -7.83
CA ILE A 134 -1.88 -2.87 -8.12
C ILE A 134 -1.51 -2.89 -9.60
N TYR A 135 -1.53 -1.72 -10.23
CA TYR A 135 -1.29 -1.53 -11.65
C TYR A 135 0.00 -0.74 -11.82
N PHE A 136 1.07 -1.43 -12.23
CA PHE A 136 2.34 -0.79 -12.55
C PHE A 136 2.38 -0.41 -14.04
N PRO A 137 2.84 0.80 -14.39
CA PRO A 137 3.16 1.14 -15.77
C PRO A 137 4.21 0.20 -16.35
N HIS A 138 4.07 -0.20 -17.61
CA HIS A 138 4.97 -1.15 -18.25
C HIS A 138 6.43 -0.67 -18.30
N GLN A 139 6.60 0.65 -18.45
CA GLN A 139 7.89 1.33 -18.47
C GLN A 139 8.58 1.43 -17.11
N MET A 140 7.89 1.10 -16.01
CA MET A 140 8.47 1.07 -14.66
C MET A 140 9.28 -0.23 -14.49
N VAL A 141 10.52 -0.19 -14.97
CA VAL A 141 11.45 -1.32 -14.95
C VAL A 141 12.22 -1.46 -13.64
N ASP A 142 12.39 -0.35 -12.89
CA ASP A 142 13.12 -0.34 -11.62
C ASP A 142 12.35 -1.13 -10.56
N GLU A 143 12.93 -2.24 -10.14
CA GLU A 143 12.31 -3.15 -9.19
C GLU A 143 12.34 -2.61 -7.75
N ILE A 144 13.35 -1.81 -7.40
CA ILE A 144 13.43 -1.14 -6.09
C ILE A 144 12.32 -0.10 -6.00
N GLU A 145 12.10 0.66 -7.07
CA GLU A 145 10.99 1.62 -7.16
C GLU A 145 9.64 0.92 -7.04
N ARG A 146 9.41 -0.19 -7.77
CA ARG A 146 8.17 -0.97 -7.65
C ARG A 146 7.97 -1.53 -6.24
N MET A 147 9.03 -2.07 -5.63
CA MET A 147 8.98 -2.58 -4.26
C MET A 147 8.64 -1.47 -3.27
N PHE A 148 9.28 -0.30 -3.40
CA PHE A 148 8.98 0.86 -2.58
C PHE A 148 7.53 1.30 -2.71
N LEU A 149 7.03 1.45 -3.94
CA LEU A 149 5.65 1.88 -4.17
C LEU A 149 4.64 0.86 -3.64
N LEU A 150 4.90 -0.43 -3.81
CA LEU A 150 4.09 -1.49 -3.19
C LEU A 150 4.07 -1.35 -1.66
N MET A 151 5.22 -1.15 -1.03
CA MET A 151 5.32 -0.97 0.43
C MET A 151 4.60 0.31 0.90
N ALA A 152 4.78 1.43 0.20
CA ALA A 152 4.14 2.70 0.51
C ALA A 152 2.61 2.63 0.37
N ILE A 153 2.12 1.94 -0.67
CA ILE A 153 0.70 1.67 -0.89
C ILE A 153 0.12 0.80 0.22
N LEU A 154 0.79 -0.31 0.58
CA LEU A 154 0.36 -1.18 1.67
C LEU A 154 0.36 -0.43 3.00
N GLN A 155 1.40 0.36 3.30
CA GLN A 155 1.45 1.18 4.51
C GLN A 155 0.28 2.17 4.57
N THR A 156 0.01 2.87 3.46
CA THR A 156 -1.06 3.86 3.37
C THR A 156 -2.45 3.23 3.51
N GLU A 157 -2.69 2.11 2.83
CA GLU A 157 -3.95 1.39 2.90
C GLU A 157 -4.21 0.79 4.29
N MET A 158 -3.19 0.21 4.93
CA MET A 158 -3.32 -0.31 6.30
C MET A 158 -3.59 0.81 7.29
N HIS A 159 -2.87 1.93 7.18
CA HIS A 159 -3.14 3.10 8.03
C HIS A 159 -4.58 3.60 7.86
N ARG A 160 -5.08 3.67 6.62
CA ARG A 160 -6.47 4.04 6.32
C ARG A 160 -7.47 3.07 6.96
N GLN A 161 -7.21 1.76 6.90
CA GLN A 161 -8.07 0.74 7.51
C GLN A 161 -8.05 0.84 9.05
N ASP A 162 -6.89 1.08 9.66
CA ASP A 162 -6.77 1.26 11.12
C ASP A 162 -7.57 2.47 11.61
N VAL A 163 -7.47 3.61 10.91
CA VAL A 163 -8.20 4.83 11.24
C VAL A 163 -9.70 4.60 11.13
N LYS A 164 -10.17 3.93 10.06
CA LYS A 164 -11.60 3.57 9.92
C LYS A 164 -12.06 2.63 11.04
N ALA A 165 -11.27 1.60 11.38
CA ALA A 165 -11.59 0.68 12.46
C ALA A 165 -11.60 1.34 13.85
N ALA A 166 -10.72 2.31 14.10
CA ALA A 166 -10.74 3.10 15.33
C ALA A 166 -11.98 3.99 15.41
N ALA A 167 -12.34 4.68 14.32
CA ALA A 167 -13.54 5.52 14.27
C ALA A 167 -14.82 4.71 14.50
N SER A 168 -14.97 3.54 13.85
CA SER A 168 -16.13 2.67 14.04
C SER A 168 -16.25 2.15 15.48
N ARG A 169 -15.14 1.77 16.12
CA ARG A 169 -15.13 1.34 17.53
C ARG A 169 -15.54 2.46 18.48
N ASN A 170 -15.05 3.67 18.25
CA ASN A 170 -15.44 4.83 19.06
C ASN A 170 -16.94 5.15 18.93
N ALA A 171 -17.49 5.07 17.70
CA ALA A 171 -18.91 5.25 17.46
C ALA A 171 -19.77 4.18 18.15
N SER A 172 -19.34 2.90 18.12
CA SER A 172 -20.08 1.83 18.82
C SER A 172 -20.08 1.99 20.34
N LEU A 173 -18.95 2.44 20.92
CA LEU A 173 -18.85 2.68 22.37
C LEU A 173 -19.71 3.87 22.80
N ALA A 174 -19.73 4.95 22.00
CA ALA A 174 -20.59 6.10 22.27
C ALA A 174 -22.08 5.74 22.19
N GLY A 175 -22.49 4.94 21.19
CA GLY A 175 -23.86 4.44 21.07
C GLY A 175 -24.29 3.54 22.22
N ALA A 176 -23.37 2.68 22.71
CA ALA A 176 -23.63 1.81 23.86
C ALA A 176 -23.72 2.56 25.20
N ALA A 177 -23.03 3.70 25.33
CA ALA A 177 -23.11 4.55 26.52
C ALA A 177 -24.34 5.47 26.55
N ALA A 178 -25.02 5.64 25.42
CA ALA A 178 -26.20 6.48 25.26
C ALA A 178 -27.53 5.70 25.28
N ALA A 179 -27.47 4.37 25.41
CA ALA A 179 -28.61 3.45 25.53
C ALA A 179 -28.78 2.98 26.97
#